data_AF-A0AAE0DA17-F1
#
_entry.id   AF-A0AAE0DA17-F1
#
_cell.length_a   1.000
_cell.length_b   1.000
_cell.length_c   1.000
_cell.angle_alpha   90.00
_cell.angle_beta   90.00
_cell.angle_gamma   90.00
#
_symmetry.space_group_name_H-M   'P 1'
#
loop_
_entity.id
_entity.type
_entity.pdbx_description
1 polymer ?
#
loop_
_entity_poly.entity_id
_entity_poly.type
_entity_poly.pdbx_seq_one_letter_code
_entity_poly.pdbx_strand_id
1 'polypeptide(L)'
;MTASANRVSTYTSASAGSDGRNGEKKDLWSSMLDNVASGKRLPEKNMIVLGGTPDSQREFIESLSHSSEKRTLDRQSSKTPPVANSFALGYTYYDVLDADQEDILARISLYMLSTPSEAFPKLIQPLITPETIPNTLMVILLDWSAPHMWMRQLREWILFMRSILENSSHECQAAMEELMVSWRDRGRGGGSTNLDGTGATTSEGDVALPLGPGEWEEGIGLPLCVVCQSAEKMEQLEKTQGWKEGDFDQVLQYLRTALLRHGASLIYTTPNVPSSISSLVHSSLGITSLLKRQPLKHNVIDRDKILVPPNWDSWGKIRVLRDGFDVETTSQGWSHDLQSTFPSPPMTTEGLDIITKAKADGDYNGEVWSSAVAPYEDWIRDLSSAGSAISFAGRDAEPSQLEMSSTDTQEFLGSSLQTLEQYRSRSAEDKKADASKSRTGQQRADESDLGATLRQGDGKVSQHIGPVQFNMGGIQVDADDMVQRLKDRQAYSSAQEPTTPPADAANENPDDMDNDKLEAFFSGLMNRKQSTNGS
;
A
#
# COMPACT_ATOMS: atom_id res chain seq x y z
N MET A 1 -42.53 26.41 22.18
CA MET A 1 -42.37 27.73 21.52
C MET A 1 -41.60 27.50 20.22
N THR A 2 -42.13 28.07 19.14
CA THR A 2 -41.56 28.28 17.79
C THR A 2 -40.97 27.08 17.03
N ALA A 3 -41.85 26.46 16.24
CA ALA A 3 -41.53 25.70 15.04
C ALA A 3 -41.34 26.64 13.84
N SER A 4 -40.39 26.32 12.95
CA SER A 4 -40.26 26.98 11.65
C SER A 4 -40.62 25.99 10.55
N ALA A 5 -41.79 26.21 9.94
CA ALA A 5 -42.27 25.50 8.77
C ALA A 5 -41.79 26.25 7.52
N ASN A 6 -41.00 25.60 6.67
CA ASN A 6 -40.67 26.14 5.35
C ASN A 6 -41.85 25.92 4.40
N ARG A 7 -42.31 27.04 3.86
CA ARG A 7 -43.48 27.18 3.00
C ARG A 7 -43.20 26.64 1.60
N VAL A 8 -44.10 25.78 1.14
CA VAL A 8 -44.35 25.52 -0.29
C VAL A 8 -45.02 26.76 -0.87
N SER A 9 -44.43 27.37 -1.90
CA SER A 9 -45.06 28.46 -2.66
C SER A 9 -45.83 27.89 -3.83
N THR A 10 -47.15 27.79 -3.67
CA THR A 10 -48.11 27.63 -4.77
C THR A 10 -48.34 29.00 -5.38
N TYR A 11 -47.92 29.25 -6.63
CA TYR A 11 -48.38 30.43 -7.36
C TYR A 11 -49.52 30.07 -8.30
N THR A 12 -50.67 30.64 -7.96
CA THR A 12 -51.94 30.61 -8.67
C THR A 12 -51.85 31.37 -10.00
N SER A 13 -52.21 30.70 -11.10
CA SER A 13 -52.47 31.33 -12.39
C SER A 13 -53.79 32.12 -12.32
N ALA A 14 -53.71 33.45 -12.25
CA ALA A 14 -54.85 34.33 -12.43
C ALA A 14 -54.60 35.23 -13.65
N SER A 15 -55.49 35.10 -14.63
CA SER A 15 -55.57 35.95 -15.82
C SER A 15 -56.30 37.26 -15.51
N ALA A 16 -55.70 38.40 -15.86
CA ALA A 16 -56.38 39.65 -16.21
C ALA A 16 -55.38 40.60 -16.89
N GLY A 17 -55.74 41.11 -18.07
CA GLY A 17 -54.88 41.99 -18.88
C GLY A 17 -55.02 43.47 -18.59
N SER A 18 -54.09 44.27 -19.12
CA SER A 18 -54.31 45.53 -19.84
C SER A 18 -52.98 46.22 -20.15
N ASP A 19 -52.91 46.82 -21.33
CA ASP A 19 -51.86 47.66 -21.92
C ASP A 19 -50.82 48.35 -21.01
N GLY A 20 -49.57 48.27 -21.45
CA GLY A 20 -48.49 49.14 -21.02
C GLY A 20 -47.18 48.79 -21.72
N ARG A 21 -46.81 49.59 -22.72
CA ARG A 21 -45.65 49.48 -23.63
C ARG A 21 -44.27 49.61 -22.95
N ASN A 22 -44.11 49.01 -21.77
CA ASN A 22 -42.92 49.04 -20.91
C ASN A 22 -42.64 47.66 -20.24
N GLY A 23 -43.39 46.60 -20.61
CA GLY A 23 -43.26 45.24 -20.08
C GLY A 23 -42.06 44.45 -20.63
N GLU A 24 -41.63 44.73 -21.86
CA GLU A 24 -40.55 43.97 -22.52
C GLU A 24 -39.22 44.03 -21.76
N LYS A 25 -38.91 45.16 -21.10
CA LYS A 25 -37.68 45.27 -20.32
C LYS A 25 -37.72 44.46 -19.02
N LYS A 26 -38.87 44.36 -18.35
CA LYS A 26 -38.96 43.58 -17.10
C LYS A 26 -38.85 42.08 -17.37
N ASP A 27 -39.42 41.60 -18.47
CA ASP A 27 -39.32 40.21 -18.90
C ASP A 27 -37.92 39.85 -19.44
N LEU A 28 -37.19 40.80 -20.01
CA LEU A 28 -35.80 40.58 -20.40
C LEU A 28 -34.88 40.40 -19.18
N TRP A 29 -35.06 41.19 -18.12
CA TRP A 29 -34.24 41.04 -16.91
C TRP A 29 -34.60 39.80 -16.11
N SER A 30 -35.88 39.39 -16.04
CA SER A 30 -36.27 38.12 -15.43
C SER A 30 -35.84 36.92 -16.27
N SER A 31 -35.97 36.96 -17.61
CA SER A 31 -35.46 35.92 -18.51
C SER A 31 -33.94 35.82 -18.49
N MET A 32 -33.23 36.94 -18.37
CA MET A 32 -31.77 36.96 -18.28
C MET A 32 -31.31 36.51 -16.89
N LEU A 33 -32.04 36.84 -15.82
CA LEU A 33 -31.80 36.30 -14.48
C LEU A 33 -32.17 34.82 -14.37
N ASP A 34 -33.22 34.35 -15.03
CA ASP A 34 -33.58 32.93 -15.11
C ASP A 34 -32.61 32.16 -16.02
N ASN A 35 -32.06 32.77 -17.07
CA ASN A 35 -30.97 32.18 -17.87
C ASN A 35 -29.62 32.17 -17.13
N VAL A 36 -29.39 33.08 -16.20
CA VAL A 36 -28.20 33.12 -15.34
C VAL A 36 -28.38 32.22 -14.10
N ALA A 37 -29.59 32.13 -13.56
CA ALA A 37 -29.96 31.21 -12.46
C ALA A 37 -30.12 29.76 -12.96
N SER A 38 -30.53 29.57 -14.22
CA SER A 38 -30.41 28.30 -14.97
C SER A 38 -29.07 28.19 -15.70
N GLY A 39 -28.15 29.13 -15.48
CA GLY A 39 -26.77 29.04 -15.95
C GLY A 39 -26.25 27.68 -15.54
N LYS A 40 -26.02 26.81 -16.54
CA LYS A 40 -25.87 25.36 -16.39
C LYS A 40 -25.16 25.01 -15.09
N ARG A 41 -25.91 24.61 -14.06
CA ARG A 41 -25.30 24.03 -12.86
C ARG A 41 -24.49 22.85 -13.36
N LEU A 42 -23.16 22.94 -13.24
CA LEU A 42 -22.27 21.90 -13.72
C LEU A 42 -22.71 20.57 -13.13
N PRO A 43 -22.80 19.48 -13.93
CA PRO A 43 -23.13 18.17 -13.41
C PRO A 43 -22.18 17.81 -12.27
N GLU A 44 -22.73 17.59 -11.08
CA GLU A 44 -21.99 17.21 -9.89
C GLU A 44 -21.90 15.68 -9.82
N LYS A 45 -20.67 15.16 -9.73
CA LYS A 45 -20.36 13.74 -9.63
C LYS A 45 -19.57 13.50 -8.36
N ASN A 46 -19.79 12.37 -7.71
CA ASN A 46 -19.16 12.03 -6.45
C ASN A 46 -18.28 10.79 -6.61
N MET A 47 -17.12 10.81 -5.96
CA MET A 47 -16.23 9.66 -5.91
C MET A 47 -15.82 9.40 -4.45
N ILE A 48 -16.08 8.20 -3.97
CA ILE A 48 -15.68 7.75 -2.64
C ILE A 48 -14.42 6.90 -2.81
N VAL A 49 -13.28 7.45 -2.42
CA VAL A 49 -11.95 6.83 -2.54
C VAL A 49 -11.58 6.19 -1.20
N LEU A 50 -11.33 4.89 -1.22
CA LEU A 50 -11.12 4.06 -0.04
C LEU A 50 -9.74 3.40 -0.11
N GLY A 51 -9.01 3.40 1.00
CA GLY A 51 -7.67 2.82 1.11
C GLY A 51 -6.56 3.75 0.67
N GLY A 52 -5.38 3.16 0.48
CA GLY A 52 -4.15 3.89 0.18
C GLY A 52 -3.62 4.74 1.33
N THR A 53 -2.54 5.45 1.05
CA THR A 53 -1.95 6.43 1.96
C THR A 53 -2.29 7.85 1.49
N PRO A 54 -2.11 8.89 2.32
CA PRO A 54 -2.23 10.28 1.88
C PRO A 54 -1.48 10.60 0.58
N ASP A 55 -0.28 10.02 0.41
CA ASP A 55 0.54 10.20 -0.77
C ASP A 55 0.00 9.42 -1.97
N SER A 56 -0.43 8.17 -1.78
CA SER A 56 -0.97 7.36 -2.88
C SER A 56 -2.32 7.88 -3.37
N GLN A 57 -3.15 8.43 -2.47
CA GLN A 57 -4.40 9.12 -2.83
C GLN A 57 -4.12 10.37 -3.65
N ARG A 58 -3.10 11.15 -3.27
CA ARG A 58 -2.67 12.32 -4.04
C ARG A 58 -2.17 11.91 -5.43
N GLU A 59 -1.36 10.86 -5.51
CA GLU A 59 -0.87 10.31 -6.78
C GLU A 59 -2.03 9.84 -7.67
N PHE A 60 -3.03 9.17 -7.10
CA PHE A 60 -4.25 8.77 -7.81
C PHE A 60 -4.99 9.99 -8.39
N ILE A 61 -5.14 11.07 -7.63
CA ILE A 61 -5.76 12.31 -8.09
C ILE A 61 -4.94 12.95 -9.21
N GLU A 62 -3.62 12.98 -9.08
CA GLU A 62 -2.73 13.49 -10.12
C GLU A 62 -2.92 12.66 -11.41
N SER A 63 -2.84 11.33 -11.33
CA SER A 63 -3.08 10.40 -12.46
C SER A 63 -4.45 10.59 -13.12
N LEU A 64 -5.50 10.82 -12.32
CA LEU A 64 -6.86 11.05 -12.80
C LEU A 64 -7.03 12.42 -13.50
N SER A 65 -6.34 13.46 -13.00
CA SER A 65 -6.38 14.82 -13.54
C SER A 65 -5.42 15.05 -14.72
N HIS A 66 -4.45 14.15 -14.92
CA HIS A 66 -3.57 14.12 -16.07
C HIS A 66 -4.30 13.50 -17.28
N SER A 67 -5.29 14.24 -17.79
CA SER A 67 -5.75 14.07 -19.16
C SER A 67 -4.55 14.25 -20.11
N SER A 68 -4.43 13.32 -21.06
CA SER A 68 -3.23 12.96 -21.85
C SER A 68 -2.59 14.06 -22.71
N GLU A 69 -3.01 15.32 -22.62
CA GLU A 69 -2.56 16.38 -23.54
C GLU A 69 -2.47 17.77 -22.88
N LYS A 70 -1.96 17.90 -21.65
CA LYS A 70 -1.67 19.25 -21.11
C LYS A 70 -0.52 19.89 -21.91
N ARG A 71 -0.83 20.86 -22.77
CA ARG A 71 0.17 21.75 -23.37
C ARG A 71 0.88 22.48 -22.23
N THR A 72 2.21 22.50 -22.29
CA THR A 72 3.14 22.97 -21.25
C THR A 72 3.02 24.46 -20.87
N LEU A 73 2.12 25.23 -21.48
CA LEU A 73 2.00 26.68 -21.28
C LEU A 73 1.12 27.11 -20.09
N ASP A 74 0.18 26.29 -19.63
CA ASP A 74 -0.87 26.73 -18.68
C ASP A 74 -0.75 26.13 -17.27
N ARG A 75 0.51 25.89 -16.84
CA ARG A 75 0.84 25.19 -15.58
C ARG A 75 0.48 26.00 -14.32
N GLN A 76 0.08 27.26 -14.45
CA GLN A 76 -0.20 28.13 -13.30
C GLN A 76 -1.69 28.23 -12.93
N SER A 77 -2.62 27.91 -13.83
CA SER A 77 -4.07 28.13 -13.61
C SER A 77 -4.83 26.87 -13.15
N SER A 78 -4.38 25.67 -13.50
CA SER A 78 -5.10 24.39 -13.27
C SER A 78 -4.53 23.52 -12.15
N LYS A 79 -4.07 24.12 -11.05
CA LYS A 79 -3.62 23.33 -9.89
C LYS A 79 -4.83 22.70 -9.20
N THR A 80 -4.82 21.38 -9.06
CA THR A 80 -5.80 20.67 -8.23
C THR A 80 -5.76 21.25 -6.81
N PRO A 81 -6.93 21.51 -6.19
CA PRO A 81 -6.98 22.05 -4.85
C PRO A 81 -6.28 21.10 -3.87
N PRO A 82 -5.64 21.65 -2.81
CA PRO A 82 -4.89 20.85 -1.86
C PRO A 82 -5.79 19.80 -1.20
N VAL A 83 -5.25 18.59 -1.05
CA VAL A 83 -5.94 17.47 -0.41
C VAL A 83 -5.91 17.65 1.10
N ALA A 84 -7.07 17.74 1.75
CA ALA A 84 -7.18 17.88 3.19
C ALA A 84 -7.43 16.51 3.85
N ASN A 85 -6.41 15.65 3.98
CA ASN A 85 -6.56 14.24 4.41
C ASN A 85 -5.93 13.90 5.77
N SER A 86 -5.56 14.89 6.60
CA SER A 86 -4.76 14.66 7.80
C SER A 86 -5.52 14.19 9.05
N PHE A 87 -6.82 14.51 9.20
CA PHE A 87 -7.54 14.24 10.46
C PHE A 87 -9.04 13.88 10.33
N ALA A 88 -9.59 13.84 9.12
CA ALA A 88 -11.02 13.59 8.88
C ALA A 88 -11.24 12.94 7.50
N LEU A 89 -12.50 12.87 7.06
CA LEU A 89 -12.83 12.54 5.67
C LEU A 89 -12.13 13.54 4.75
N GLY A 90 -11.20 13.05 3.93
CA GLY A 90 -10.49 13.89 2.99
C GLY A 90 -11.43 14.40 1.91
N TYR A 91 -11.29 15.67 1.55
CA TYR A 91 -12.08 16.27 0.47
C TYR A 91 -11.19 17.00 -0.52
N THR A 92 -11.47 16.80 -1.80
CA THR A 92 -10.98 17.63 -2.90
C THR A 92 -11.96 17.56 -4.07
N TYR A 93 -11.79 18.39 -5.07
CA TYR A 93 -12.60 18.35 -6.28
C TYR A 93 -11.77 18.75 -7.49
N TYR A 94 -12.19 18.34 -8.67
CA TYR A 94 -11.65 18.89 -9.91
C TYR A 94 -12.71 18.93 -11.00
N ASP A 95 -12.50 19.83 -11.96
CA ASP A 95 -13.36 20.01 -13.11
C ASP A 95 -12.84 19.16 -14.27
N VAL A 96 -13.74 18.37 -14.86
CA VAL A 96 -13.46 17.55 -16.04
C VAL A 96 -13.68 18.41 -17.27
N LEU A 97 -12.64 18.57 -18.08
CA LEU A 97 -12.72 19.26 -19.36
C LEU A 97 -13.03 18.27 -20.49
N ASP A 98 -13.67 18.73 -21.55
CA ASP A 98 -13.83 17.96 -22.78
C ASP A 98 -12.48 17.78 -23.51
N ALA A 99 -12.47 17.00 -24.58
CA ALA A 99 -11.24 16.59 -25.27
C ALA A 99 -10.42 17.74 -25.86
N ASP A 100 -11.03 18.89 -26.16
CA ASP A 100 -10.38 20.11 -26.62
C ASP A 100 -9.85 21.00 -25.50
N GLN A 101 -10.15 20.66 -24.24
CA GLN A 101 -9.83 21.41 -23.02
C GLN A 101 -10.52 22.78 -22.92
N GLU A 102 -11.61 23.01 -23.66
CA GLU A 102 -12.33 24.29 -23.63
C GLU A 102 -13.55 24.24 -22.69
N ASP A 103 -14.38 23.21 -22.85
CA ASP A 103 -15.65 23.08 -22.11
C ASP A 103 -15.52 22.24 -20.84
N ILE A 104 -16.13 22.69 -19.74
CA ILE A 104 -16.26 21.90 -18.51
C ILE A 104 -17.47 20.97 -18.63
N LEU A 105 -17.22 19.65 -18.62
CA LEU A 105 -18.26 18.62 -18.71
C LEU A 105 -18.96 18.35 -17.38
N ALA A 106 -18.19 18.27 -16.29
CA ALA A 106 -18.69 17.93 -14.96
C ALA A 106 -17.68 18.33 -13.87
N ARG A 107 -18.17 18.48 -12.63
CA ARG A 107 -17.34 18.62 -11.43
C ARG A 107 -17.36 17.31 -10.65
N ILE A 108 -16.18 16.74 -10.40
CA ILE A 108 -16.03 15.54 -9.57
C ILE A 108 -15.60 15.96 -8.17
N SER A 109 -16.42 15.63 -7.17
CA SER A 109 -16.13 15.74 -5.74
C SER A 109 -15.57 14.42 -5.23
N LEU A 110 -14.41 14.46 -4.57
CA LEU A 110 -13.69 13.30 -4.07
C LEU A 110 -13.74 13.29 -2.54
N TYR A 111 -14.22 12.19 -1.99
CA TYR A 111 -14.26 11.92 -0.56
C TYR A 111 -13.30 10.77 -0.26
N MET A 112 -12.26 11.01 0.51
CA MET A 112 -11.13 10.08 0.69
C MET A 112 -11.07 9.55 2.12
N LEU A 113 -10.90 8.24 2.25
CA LEU A 113 -10.75 7.55 3.52
C LEU A 113 -9.63 6.52 3.45
N SER A 114 -8.55 6.71 4.21
CA SER A 114 -7.40 5.79 4.21
C SER A 114 -7.62 4.51 5.01
N THR A 115 -8.45 4.56 6.07
CA THR A 115 -8.64 3.43 7.00
C THR A 115 -10.12 3.14 7.24
N PRO A 116 -10.55 1.88 7.22
CA PRO A 116 -11.93 1.49 7.52
C PRO A 116 -12.16 1.57 9.03
N SER A 117 -12.55 2.74 9.54
CA SER A 117 -12.83 2.95 10.96
C SER A 117 -14.31 3.19 11.20
N GLU A 118 -14.83 2.65 12.31
CA GLU A 118 -16.23 2.73 12.72
C GLU A 118 -16.75 4.17 12.96
N ALA A 119 -15.85 5.15 13.04
CA ALA A 119 -16.22 6.56 13.20
C ALA A 119 -16.70 7.21 11.88
N PHE A 120 -16.22 6.71 10.73
CA PHE A 120 -16.43 7.32 9.41
C PHE A 120 -17.79 7.05 8.72
N PRO A 121 -18.55 5.97 9.01
CA PRO A 121 -19.89 5.77 8.46
C PRO A 121 -20.80 6.99 8.57
N LYS A 122 -20.77 7.69 9.71
CA LYS A 122 -21.56 8.90 9.97
C LYS A 122 -21.19 10.09 9.06
N LEU A 123 -19.99 10.08 8.49
CA LEU A 123 -19.51 11.12 7.57
C LEU A 123 -19.88 10.79 6.12
N ILE A 124 -20.00 9.49 5.78
CA ILE A 124 -20.35 9.04 4.43
C ILE A 124 -21.87 8.98 4.24
N GLN A 125 -22.63 8.58 5.25
CA GLN A 125 -24.09 8.44 5.16
C GLN A 125 -24.82 9.69 4.62
N PRO A 126 -24.46 10.94 5.00
CA PRO A 126 -25.08 12.13 4.44
C PRO A 126 -24.79 12.36 2.95
N LEU A 127 -23.74 11.73 2.40
CA LEU A 127 -23.39 11.82 0.98
C LEU A 127 -24.22 10.87 0.11
N ILE A 128 -24.84 9.86 0.72
CA ILE A 128 -25.67 8.86 0.06
C ILE A 128 -27.13 9.32 0.14
N THR A 129 -27.61 9.92 -0.94
CA THR A 129 -29.01 10.34 -1.12
C THR A 129 -29.55 9.77 -2.43
N PRO A 130 -30.87 9.69 -2.62
CA PRO A 130 -31.46 9.18 -3.86
C PRO A 130 -30.96 9.94 -5.11
N GLU A 131 -30.66 11.23 -4.97
CA GLU A 131 -30.16 12.08 -6.06
C GLU A 131 -28.67 11.89 -6.34
N THR A 132 -27.86 11.58 -5.32
CA THR A 132 -26.40 11.42 -5.48
C THR A 132 -26.01 10.00 -5.87
N ILE A 133 -26.81 8.98 -5.53
CA ILE A 133 -26.54 7.57 -5.82
C ILE A 133 -26.22 7.32 -7.31
N PRO A 134 -27.02 7.78 -8.29
CA PRO A 134 -26.73 7.58 -9.71
C PRO A 134 -25.43 8.27 -10.20
N ASN A 135 -24.93 9.21 -9.41
CA ASN A 135 -23.78 10.07 -9.70
C ASN A 135 -22.56 9.73 -8.84
N THR A 136 -22.57 8.61 -8.10
CA THR A 136 -21.51 8.23 -7.17
C THR A 136 -20.75 7.00 -7.64
N LEU A 137 -19.42 7.07 -7.63
CA LEU A 137 -18.50 5.94 -7.89
C LEU A 137 -17.71 5.59 -6.63
N MET A 138 -17.64 4.30 -6.30
CA MET A 138 -16.77 3.79 -5.26
C MET A 138 -15.43 3.36 -5.87
N VAL A 139 -14.32 3.82 -5.31
CA VAL A 139 -12.96 3.47 -5.74
C VAL A 139 -12.18 2.88 -4.57
N ILE A 140 -11.63 1.68 -4.73
CA ILE A 140 -10.70 1.08 -3.75
C ILE A 140 -9.28 1.16 -4.30
N LEU A 141 -8.37 1.71 -3.51
CA LEU A 141 -6.94 1.78 -3.81
C LEU A 141 -6.21 0.61 -3.14
N LEU A 142 -5.51 -0.19 -3.94
CA LEU A 142 -4.59 -1.25 -3.52
C LEU A 142 -3.17 -0.87 -3.93
N ASP A 143 -2.14 -1.39 -3.26
CA ASP A 143 -0.73 -1.12 -3.58
C ASP A 143 0.03 -2.43 -3.84
N TRP A 144 0.75 -2.48 -4.95
CA TRP A 144 1.66 -3.58 -5.33
C TRP A 144 2.84 -3.78 -4.37
N SER A 145 3.04 -2.92 -3.37
CA SER A 145 3.99 -3.20 -2.27
C SER A 145 3.56 -4.35 -1.38
N ALA A 146 2.24 -4.59 -1.26
CA ALA A 146 1.69 -5.59 -0.34
C ALA A 146 0.55 -6.39 -1.00
N PRO A 147 0.81 -7.09 -2.13
CA PRO A 147 -0.23 -7.87 -2.84
C PRO A 147 -0.86 -8.94 -1.96
N HIS A 148 -0.10 -9.52 -1.02
CA HIS A 148 -0.61 -10.49 -0.05
C HIS A 148 -1.82 -10.01 0.76
N MET A 149 -2.02 -8.70 0.95
CA MET A 149 -3.14 -8.16 1.73
C MET A 149 -4.38 -7.87 0.89
N TRP A 150 -4.31 -7.94 -0.44
CA TRP A 150 -5.33 -7.38 -1.33
C TRP A 150 -6.72 -7.99 -1.15
N MET A 151 -6.82 -9.31 -1.09
CA MET A 151 -8.12 -9.97 -0.92
C MET A 151 -8.76 -9.61 0.41
N ARG A 152 -7.98 -9.51 1.49
CA ARG A 152 -8.46 -9.06 2.80
C ARG A 152 -8.88 -7.60 2.79
N GLN A 153 -8.05 -6.72 2.26
CA GLN A 153 -8.34 -5.28 2.17
C GLN A 153 -9.59 -5.02 1.34
N LEU A 154 -9.73 -5.70 0.20
CA LEU A 154 -10.91 -5.64 -0.65
C LEU A 154 -12.16 -6.09 0.11
N ARG A 155 -12.09 -7.22 0.82
CA ARG A 155 -13.20 -7.73 1.63
C ARG A 155 -13.59 -6.72 2.70
N GLU A 156 -12.63 -6.19 3.44
CA GLU A 156 -12.86 -5.23 4.52
C GLU A 156 -13.54 -3.95 4.03
N TRP A 157 -13.10 -3.39 2.89
CA TRP A 157 -13.73 -2.21 2.30
C TRP A 157 -15.13 -2.45 1.78
N ILE A 158 -15.39 -3.63 1.21
CA ILE A 158 -16.73 -4.01 0.74
C ILE A 158 -17.68 -4.18 1.93
N LEU A 159 -17.25 -4.89 2.99
CA LEU A 159 -18.03 -5.04 4.21
C LEU A 159 -18.31 -3.69 4.89
N PHE A 160 -17.30 -2.81 4.95
CA PHE A 160 -17.45 -1.45 5.45
C PHE A 160 -18.52 -0.68 4.67
N MET A 161 -18.44 -0.64 3.34
CA MET A 161 -19.43 0.07 2.52
C MET A 161 -20.81 -0.58 2.59
N ARG A 162 -20.90 -1.91 2.59
CA ARG A 162 -22.14 -2.64 2.76
C ARG A 162 -22.83 -2.25 4.07
N SER A 163 -22.09 -2.14 5.18
CA SER A 163 -22.63 -1.71 6.47
C SER A 163 -23.22 -0.29 6.42
N ILE A 164 -22.72 0.59 5.55
CA ILE A 164 -23.25 1.96 5.38
C ILE A 164 -24.49 1.93 4.49
N LEU A 165 -24.44 1.21 3.37
CA LEU A 165 -25.50 1.18 2.37
C LEU A 165 -26.74 0.41 2.85
N GLU A 166 -26.57 -0.68 3.61
CA GLU A 166 -27.68 -1.43 4.21
C GLU A 166 -28.43 -0.61 5.27
N ASN A 167 -27.73 0.27 5.99
CA ASN A 167 -28.32 1.18 6.99
C ASN A 167 -28.91 2.47 6.39
N SER A 168 -28.94 2.61 5.06
CA SER A 168 -29.54 3.76 4.37
C SER A 168 -31.07 3.69 4.32
N SER A 169 -31.73 4.79 3.93
CA SER A 169 -33.20 4.83 3.84
C SER A 169 -33.72 3.93 2.72
N HIS A 170 -34.99 3.52 2.82
CA HIS A 170 -35.64 2.70 1.78
C HIS A 170 -35.64 3.38 0.39
N GLU A 171 -35.72 4.72 0.35
CA GLU A 171 -35.61 5.48 -0.91
C GLU A 171 -34.21 5.34 -1.52
N CYS A 172 -33.16 5.35 -0.71
CA CYS A 172 -31.80 5.11 -1.19
C CYS A 172 -31.63 3.67 -1.68
N GLN A 173 -32.20 2.70 -0.98
CA GLN A 173 -32.16 1.28 -1.38
C GLN A 173 -32.82 1.07 -2.74
N ALA A 174 -34.02 1.63 -2.96
CA ALA A 174 -34.70 1.57 -4.25
C ALA A 174 -33.88 2.23 -5.39
N ALA A 175 -33.27 3.39 -5.13
CA ALA A 175 -32.40 4.05 -6.10
C ALA A 175 -31.15 3.22 -6.44
N MET A 176 -30.57 2.53 -5.45
CA MET A 176 -29.44 1.62 -5.67
C MET A 176 -29.85 0.39 -6.50
N GLU A 177 -31.02 -0.20 -6.23
CA GLU A 177 -31.54 -1.33 -7.01
C GLU A 177 -31.76 -0.94 -8.48
N GLU A 178 -32.41 0.19 -8.74
CA GLU A 178 -32.60 0.73 -10.09
C GLU A 178 -31.26 1.00 -10.79
N LEU A 179 -30.30 1.59 -10.06
CA LEU A 179 -28.96 1.81 -10.56
C LEU A 179 -28.30 0.49 -10.96
N MET A 180 -28.29 -0.51 -10.09
CA MET A 180 -27.68 -1.83 -10.36
C MET A 180 -28.33 -2.53 -11.56
N VAL A 181 -29.65 -2.43 -11.72
CA VAL A 181 -30.33 -2.96 -12.92
C VAL A 181 -29.81 -2.27 -14.17
N SER A 182 -29.71 -0.93 -14.17
CA SER A 182 -29.18 -0.19 -15.33
C SER A 182 -27.72 -0.54 -15.65
N TRP A 183 -26.91 -0.83 -14.64
CA TRP A 183 -25.48 -1.12 -14.79
C TRP A 183 -25.18 -2.51 -15.35
N ARG A 184 -26.11 -3.47 -15.27
CA ARG A 184 -25.95 -4.81 -15.85
C ARG A 184 -25.74 -4.77 -17.37
N ASP A 185 -26.30 -3.77 -18.04
CA ASP A 185 -26.25 -3.61 -19.49
C ASP A 185 -25.23 -2.57 -19.98
N ARG A 186 -24.73 -1.68 -19.09
CA ARG A 186 -23.80 -0.59 -19.48
C ARG A 186 -22.47 -1.11 -19.98
N GLY A 187 -22.11 -0.76 -21.21
CA GLY A 187 -20.82 -1.13 -21.81
C GLY A 187 -20.68 -2.62 -22.12
N ARG A 188 -21.78 -3.39 -22.04
CA ARG A 188 -21.84 -4.79 -22.48
C ARG A 188 -21.94 -4.82 -24.00
N GLY A 189 -21.12 -5.65 -24.67
CA GLY A 189 -21.31 -5.90 -26.13
C GLY A 189 -22.65 -6.58 -26.35
N GLY A 190 -23.47 -6.14 -27.32
CA GLY A 190 -24.90 -6.50 -27.35
C GLY A 190 -25.82 -5.45 -26.73
N GLY A 191 -25.27 -4.58 -25.88
CA GLY A 191 -26.04 -3.66 -25.05
C GLY A 191 -26.50 -2.42 -25.80
N SER A 192 -27.65 -1.88 -25.39
CA SER A 192 -28.19 -0.62 -25.90
C SER A 192 -27.53 0.61 -25.26
N THR A 193 -26.62 0.43 -24.31
CA THR A 193 -25.97 1.51 -23.55
C THR A 193 -24.46 1.36 -23.53
N ASN A 194 -23.76 2.44 -23.89
CA ASN A 194 -22.32 2.56 -23.72
C ASN A 194 -21.97 2.62 -22.21
N LEU A 195 -20.69 2.46 -21.88
CA LEU A 195 -20.22 2.52 -20.49
C LEU A 195 -20.55 3.86 -19.82
N ASP A 196 -20.52 4.95 -20.59
CA ASP A 196 -20.87 6.30 -20.14
C ASP A 196 -22.37 6.54 -19.98
N GLY A 197 -23.20 5.51 -20.18
CA GLY A 197 -24.66 5.57 -20.08
C GLY A 197 -25.35 6.16 -21.30
N THR A 198 -24.62 6.55 -22.35
CA THR A 198 -25.24 7.01 -23.60
C THR A 198 -25.79 5.84 -24.41
N GLY A 199 -26.78 6.10 -25.27
CA GLY A 199 -27.30 5.09 -26.18
C GLY A 199 -26.21 4.56 -27.11
N ALA A 200 -26.05 3.24 -27.14
CA ALA A 200 -25.18 2.54 -28.09
C ALA A 200 -25.89 2.41 -29.45
N THR A 201 -25.12 2.53 -30.53
CA THR A 201 -25.62 2.21 -31.88
C THR A 201 -25.55 0.70 -32.08
N THR A 202 -26.66 0.00 -31.86
CA THR A 202 -26.76 -1.45 -32.05
C THR A 202 -26.77 -1.80 -33.53
N SER A 203 -25.86 -2.67 -33.98
CA SER A 203 -25.95 -3.30 -35.30
C SER A 203 -26.99 -4.43 -35.31
N GLU A 204 -27.61 -4.71 -36.46
CA GLU A 204 -28.52 -5.86 -36.60
C GLU A 204 -27.79 -7.17 -36.22
N GLY A 205 -28.20 -7.79 -35.10
CA GLY A 205 -27.57 -9.00 -34.54
C GLY A 205 -27.02 -8.84 -33.11
N ASP A 206 -26.97 -7.62 -32.59
CA ASP A 206 -26.48 -7.32 -31.23
C ASP A 206 -27.62 -7.54 -30.21
N VAL A 207 -27.84 -8.80 -29.82
CA VAL A 207 -28.82 -9.18 -28.80
C VAL A 207 -28.10 -9.34 -27.47
N ALA A 208 -28.58 -8.65 -26.43
CA ALA A 208 -28.07 -8.79 -25.07
C ALA A 208 -28.20 -10.25 -24.60
N LEU A 209 -27.06 -10.92 -24.42
CA LEU A 209 -27.00 -12.26 -23.85
C LEU A 209 -27.31 -12.21 -22.35
N PRO A 210 -27.91 -13.29 -21.79
CA PRO A 210 -28.08 -13.37 -20.34
C PRO A 210 -26.73 -13.32 -19.63
N LEU A 211 -26.75 -12.84 -18.38
CA LEU A 211 -25.56 -12.76 -17.53
C LEU A 211 -24.92 -14.14 -17.37
N GLY A 212 -23.59 -14.17 -17.48
CA GLY A 212 -22.80 -15.37 -17.19
C GLY A 212 -22.76 -15.68 -15.70
N PRO A 213 -22.27 -16.88 -15.33
CA PRO A 213 -22.08 -17.23 -13.93
C PRO A 213 -21.06 -16.28 -13.27
N GLY A 214 -21.30 -15.91 -12.01
CA GLY A 214 -20.49 -14.94 -11.27
C GLY A 214 -20.71 -13.48 -11.67
N GLU A 215 -21.40 -13.15 -12.76
CA GLU A 215 -21.63 -11.76 -13.16
C GLU A 215 -22.78 -11.13 -12.36
N TRP A 216 -22.51 -10.03 -11.64
CA TRP A 216 -23.51 -9.26 -10.88
C TRP A 216 -24.30 -10.05 -9.81
N GLU A 217 -23.72 -11.14 -9.29
CA GLU A 217 -24.36 -11.94 -8.24
C GLU A 217 -24.48 -11.17 -6.90
N GLU A 218 -23.54 -10.27 -6.60
CA GLU A 218 -23.46 -9.53 -5.34
C GLU A 218 -23.20 -8.04 -5.59
N GLY A 219 -24.10 -7.36 -6.30
CA GLY A 219 -24.02 -5.91 -6.51
C GLY A 219 -24.09 -5.13 -5.18
N ILE A 220 -23.13 -4.24 -4.95
CA ILE A 220 -22.99 -3.49 -3.67
C ILE A 220 -24.00 -2.32 -3.58
N GLY A 221 -24.60 -1.90 -4.70
CA GLY A 221 -25.53 -0.77 -4.78
C GLY A 221 -24.94 0.49 -5.42
N LEU A 222 -23.61 0.56 -5.51
CA LEU A 222 -22.85 1.60 -6.23
C LEU A 222 -21.86 0.94 -7.20
N PRO A 223 -21.54 1.59 -8.34
CA PRO A 223 -20.47 1.10 -9.20
C PRO A 223 -19.13 1.12 -8.47
N LEU A 224 -18.32 0.08 -8.68
CA LEU A 224 -17.04 -0.14 -8.03
C LEU A 224 -15.89 -0.14 -9.06
N CYS A 225 -14.80 0.55 -8.73
CA CYS A 225 -13.54 0.52 -9.45
C CYS A 225 -12.41 0.18 -8.48
N VAL A 226 -11.58 -0.80 -8.81
CA VAL A 226 -10.38 -1.14 -8.05
C VAL A 226 -9.15 -0.69 -8.82
N VAL A 227 -8.31 0.09 -8.15
CA VAL A 227 -7.08 0.64 -8.72
C VAL A 227 -5.90 0.05 -7.95
N CYS A 228 -5.09 -0.77 -8.61
CA CYS A 228 -3.83 -1.26 -8.06
C CYS A 228 -2.72 -0.29 -8.46
N GLN A 229 -2.19 0.43 -7.49
CA GLN A 229 -1.14 1.44 -7.65
C GLN A 229 0.25 0.80 -7.58
N SER A 230 1.24 1.57 -8.01
CA SER A 230 2.65 1.22 -7.99
C SER A 230 3.01 -0.07 -8.75
N ALA A 231 2.44 -0.28 -9.95
CA ALA A 231 2.69 -1.49 -10.75
C ALA A 231 4.17 -1.67 -11.16
N GLU A 232 5.00 -0.63 -11.10
CA GLU A 232 6.47 -0.73 -11.23
C GLU A 232 7.12 -1.63 -10.16
N LYS A 233 6.46 -1.83 -9.01
CA LYS A 233 6.94 -2.73 -7.96
C LYS A 233 6.86 -4.21 -8.37
N MET A 234 6.08 -4.57 -9.40
CA MET A 234 6.06 -5.94 -9.94
C MET A 234 7.45 -6.40 -10.39
N GLU A 235 8.23 -5.50 -11.01
CA GLU A 235 9.61 -5.80 -11.41
C GLU A 235 10.52 -6.03 -10.18
N GLN A 236 10.26 -5.33 -9.08
CA GLN A 236 10.98 -5.51 -7.82
C GLN A 236 10.66 -6.87 -7.19
N LEU A 237 9.39 -7.29 -7.21
CA LEU A 237 8.96 -8.60 -6.70
C LEU A 237 9.60 -9.75 -7.50
N GLU A 238 9.68 -9.63 -8.82
CA GLU A 238 10.36 -10.61 -9.68
C GLU A 238 11.86 -10.74 -9.32
N LYS A 239 12.54 -9.60 -9.11
CA LYS A 239 13.98 -9.56 -8.82
C LYS A 239 14.34 -10.00 -7.41
N THR A 240 13.53 -9.61 -6.42
CA THR A 240 13.89 -9.76 -4.99
C THR A 240 13.24 -10.98 -4.34
N GLN A 241 12.01 -11.31 -4.73
CA GLN A 241 11.23 -12.40 -4.14
C GLN A 241 11.07 -13.58 -5.11
N GLY A 242 11.59 -13.48 -6.33
CA GLY A 242 11.61 -14.58 -7.30
C GLY A 242 10.28 -14.84 -8.00
N TRP A 243 9.32 -13.91 -7.91
CA TRP A 243 8.01 -14.00 -8.56
C TRP A 243 8.14 -14.28 -10.04
N LYS A 244 7.22 -15.08 -10.57
CA LYS A 244 7.11 -15.45 -11.98
C LYS A 244 5.86 -14.87 -12.59
N GLU A 245 5.80 -14.90 -13.92
CA GLU A 245 4.63 -14.43 -14.66
C GLU A 245 3.34 -15.14 -14.22
N GLY A 246 3.42 -16.45 -13.94
CA GLY A 246 2.28 -17.21 -13.43
C GLY A 246 1.76 -16.72 -12.08
N ASP A 247 2.61 -16.15 -11.24
CA ASP A 247 2.20 -15.61 -9.93
C ASP A 247 1.41 -14.30 -10.13
N PHE A 248 1.85 -13.43 -11.03
CA PHE A 248 1.10 -12.22 -11.36
C PHE A 248 -0.25 -12.53 -12.02
N ASP A 249 -0.29 -13.54 -12.89
CA ASP A 249 -1.53 -14.01 -13.52
C ASP A 249 -2.51 -14.59 -12.49
N GLN A 250 -2.01 -15.36 -11.52
CA GLN A 250 -2.83 -15.92 -10.44
C GLN A 250 -3.42 -14.79 -9.56
N VAL A 251 -2.64 -13.78 -9.19
CA VAL A 251 -3.16 -12.58 -8.48
C VAL A 251 -4.28 -11.92 -9.29
N LEU A 252 -4.07 -11.76 -10.59
CA LEU A 252 -5.06 -11.17 -11.48
C LEU A 252 -6.33 -12.04 -11.58
N GLN A 253 -6.22 -13.37 -11.61
CA GLN A 253 -7.36 -14.28 -11.62
C GLN A 253 -8.21 -14.17 -10.33
N TYR A 254 -7.57 -14.09 -9.16
CA TYR A 254 -8.27 -13.88 -7.88
C TYR A 254 -9.05 -12.57 -7.89
N LEU A 255 -8.39 -11.45 -8.22
CA LEU A 255 -9.04 -10.14 -8.26
C LEU A 255 -10.20 -10.12 -9.25
N ARG A 256 -9.99 -10.58 -10.49
CA ARG A 256 -11.03 -10.62 -11.52
C ARG A 256 -12.23 -11.45 -11.08
N THR A 257 -12.01 -12.59 -10.42
CA THR A 257 -13.09 -13.45 -9.93
C THR A 257 -13.93 -12.77 -8.86
N ALA A 258 -13.28 -12.13 -7.88
CA ALA A 258 -13.98 -11.38 -6.83
C ALA A 258 -14.75 -10.18 -7.39
N LEU A 259 -14.12 -9.41 -8.28
CA LEU A 259 -14.68 -8.18 -8.84
C LEU A 259 -15.83 -8.44 -9.84
N LEU A 260 -15.83 -9.59 -10.52
CA LEU A 260 -16.89 -9.98 -11.44
C LEU A 260 -18.26 -10.04 -10.73
N ARG A 261 -18.29 -10.50 -9.48
CA ARG A 261 -19.51 -10.61 -8.67
C ARG A 261 -20.14 -9.27 -8.33
N HIS A 262 -19.32 -8.23 -8.27
CA HIS A 262 -19.73 -6.86 -8.02
C HIS A 262 -19.94 -6.04 -9.30
N GLY A 263 -19.66 -6.61 -10.48
CA GLY A 263 -19.67 -5.87 -11.75
C GLY A 263 -18.61 -4.76 -11.81
N ALA A 264 -17.54 -4.90 -11.04
CA ALA A 264 -16.53 -3.87 -10.84
C ALA A 264 -15.50 -3.82 -11.98
N SER A 265 -14.78 -2.69 -12.07
CA SER A 265 -13.61 -2.55 -12.94
C SER A 265 -12.30 -2.75 -12.18
N LEU A 266 -11.25 -3.12 -12.90
CA LEU A 266 -9.89 -3.25 -12.38
C LEU A 266 -8.92 -2.50 -13.30
N ILE A 267 -8.02 -1.72 -12.72
CA ILE A 267 -6.95 -1.05 -13.46
C ILE A 267 -5.65 -1.03 -12.66
N TYR A 268 -4.52 -1.26 -13.33
CA TYR A 268 -3.20 -1.06 -12.77
C TYR A 268 -2.64 0.29 -13.19
N THR A 269 -1.96 0.95 -12.25
CA THR A 269 -1.36 2.26 -12.48
C THR A 269 0.06 2.31 -11.97
N THR A 270 0.87 3.07 -12.69
CA THR A 270 2.26 3.38 -12.35
C THR A 270 2.36 4.91 -12.23
N PRO A 271 3.02 5.44 -11.19
CA PRO A 271 3.19 6.87 -11.02
C PRO A 271 3.82 7.49 -12.27
N ASN A 272 3.30 8.63 -12.71
CA ASN A 272 3.79 9.39 -13.88
C ASN A 272 3.71 8.66 -15.24
N VAL A 273 3.07 7.48 -15.32
CA VAL A 273 2.83 6.79 -16.59
C VAL A 273 1.39 7.03 -17.03
N PRO A 274 1.16 7.58 -18.23
CA PRO A 274 -0.20 7.76 -18.75
C PRO A 274 -0.96 6.43 -18.80
N SER A 275 -2.18 6.43 -18.29
CA SER A 275 -3.07 5.28 -18.28
C SER A 275 -4.48 5.69 -18.70
N SER A 276 -5.35 4.71 -18.94
CA SER A 276 -6.77 4.94 -19.26
C SER A 276 -7.65 5.22 -18.03
N ILE A 277 -7.05 5.51 -16.86
CA ILE A 277 -7.79 5.71 -15.60
C ILE A 277 -8.82 6.83 -15.69
N SER A 278 -8.46 7.94 -16.33
CA SER A 278 -9.36 9.08 -16.52
C SER A 278 -10.56 8.70 -17.37
N SER A 279 -10.33 8.07 -18.53
CA SER A 279 -11.41 7.58 -19.39
C SER A 279 -12.30 6.55 -18.69
N LEU A 280 -11.71 5.65 -17.88
CA LEU A 280 -12.46 4.66 -17.11
C LEU A 280 -13.37 5.34 -16.08
N VAL A 281 -12.79 6.16 -15.20
CA VAL A 281 -13.53 6.84 -14.12
C VAL A 281 -14.59 7.80 -14.68
N HIS A 282 -14.25 8.58 -15.71
CA HIS A 282 -15.19 9.54 -16.31
C HIS A 282 -16.36 8.81 -16.97
N SER A 283 -16.10 7.74 -17.72
CA SER A 283 -17.16 6.91 -18.30
C SER A 283 -18.00 6.26 -17.20
N SER A 284 -17.38 5.72 -16.14
CA SER A 284 -18.11 5.12 -15.02
C SER A 284 -18.99 6.13 -14.27
N LEU A 285 -18.64 7.40 -14.25
CA LEU A 285 -19.48 8.47 -13.68
C LEU A 285 -20.56 9.00 -14.65
N GLY A 286 -20.66 8.42 -15.85
CA GLY A 286 -21.57 8.86 -16.91
C GLY A 286 -21.22 10.24 -17.45
N ILE A 287 -19.92 10.56 -17.51
CA ILE A 287 -19.41 11.78 -18.12
C ILE A 287 -19.02 11.45 -19.56
N THR A 288 -19.78 12.00 -20.51
CA THR A 288 -19.58 11.78 -21.93
C THR A 288 -18.83 12.94 -22.54
N SER A 289 -17.71 12.67 -23.20
CA SER A 289 -17.05 13.64 -24.08
C SER A 289 -17.90 13.87 -25.33
N LEU A 290 -18.10 15.15 -25.69
CA LEU A 290 -18.85 15.52 -26.89
C LEU A 290 -18.01 15.38 -28.16
N LEU A 291 -16.68 15.33 -28.00
CA LEU A 291 -15.71 15.33 -29.09
C LEU A 291 -15.07 13.96 -29.32
N LYS A 292 -14.82 13.18 -28.26
CA LYS A 292 -14.08 11.92 -28.33
C LYS A 292 -14.83 10.78 -27.64
N ARG A 293 -15.36 9.87 -28.45
CA ARG A 293 -16.02 8.63 -27.98
C ARG A 293 -15.17 7.40 -28.31
N GLN A 294 -13.97 7.34 -27.76
CA GLN A 294 -13.14 6.14 -27.91
C GLN A 294 -13.50 5.10 -26.84
N PRO A 295 -13.83 3.86 -27.22
CA PRO A 295 -14.10 2.80 -26.26
C PRO A 295 -12.82 2.45 -25.49
N LEU A 296 -13.00 2.02 -24.24
CA LEU A 296 -11.87 1.53 -23.43
C LEU A 296 -11.28 0.27 -24.05
N LYS A 297 -9.96 0.25 -24.21
CA LYS A 297 -9.22 -0.91 -24.69
C LYS A 297 -8.79 -1.76 -23.50
N HIS A 298 -9.53 -2.84 -23.25
CA HIS A 298 -9.17 -3.83 -22.24
C HIS A 298 -7.76 -4.41 -22.49
N ASN A 299 -7.08 -4.78 -21.41
CA ASN A 299 -5.81 -5.48 -21.47
C ASN A 299 -5.66 -6.38 -20.23
N VAL A 300 -5.42 -7.66 -20.48
CA VAL A 300 -5.12 -8.67 -19.45
C VAL A 300 -3.81 -9.40 -19.72
N ILE A 301 -3.03 -8.92 -20.70
CA ILE A 301 -1.82 -9.60 -21.20
C ILE A 301 -0.57 -8.82 -20.77
N ASP A 302 -0.56 -7.50 -20.96
CA ASP A 302 0.56 -6.66 -20.50
C ASP A 302 0.42 -6.43 -18.99
N ARG A 303 1.21 -7.16 -18.19
CA ARG A 303 1.05 -7.32 -16.74
C ARG A 303 1.10 -6.01 -15.95
N ASP A 304 1.81 -4.99 -16.46
CA ASP A 304 1.96 -3.68 -15.81
C ASP A 304 0.87 -2.67 -16.25
N LYS A 305 0.06 -3.01 -17.27
CA LYS A 305 -0.98 -2.14 -17.86
C LYS A 305 -2.35 -2.79 -17.88
N ILE A 306 -2.67 -3.56 -16.85
CA ILE A 306 -3.97 -4.26 -16.77
C ILE A 306 -5.11 -3.24 -16.77
N LEU A 307 -6.11 -3.51 -17.61
CA LEU A 307 -7.39 -2.81 -17.64
C LEU A 307 -8.50 -3.82 -17.92
N VAL A 308 -9.40 -3.98 -16.95
CA VAL A 308 -10.63 -4.75 -17.05
C VAL A 308 -11.80 -3.78 -16.85
N PRO A 309 -12.46 -3.32 -17.92
CA PRO A 309 -13.63 -2.47 -17.79
C PRO A 309 -14.85 -3.26 -17.28
N PRO A 310 -15.88 -2.60 -16.73
CA PRO A 310 -17.10 -3.27 -16.29
C PRO A 310 -17.77 -4.02 -17.45
N ASN A 311 -18.46 -5.12 -17.16
CA ASN A 311 -19.20 -5.94 -18.13
C ASN A 311 -18.37 -6.55 -19.29
N TRP A 312 -17.04 -6.51 -19.23
CA TRP A 312 -16.18 -7.17 -20.23
C TRP A 312 -15.79 -8.60 -19.85
N ASP A 313 -15.56 -8.85 -18.56
CA ASP A 313 -14.98 -10.10 -18.08
C ASP A 313 -16.00 -11.25 -17.98
N SER A 314 -15.53 -12.49 -17.86
CA SER A 314 -16.37 -13.67 -17.59
C SER A 314 -15.52 -14.84 -17.10
N TRP A 315 -16.13 -15.84 -16.44
CA TRP A 315 -15.40 -17.04 -15.97
C TRP A 315 -14.57 -17.72 -17.05
N GLY A 316 -15.10 -17.79 -18.28
CA GLY A 316 -14.36 -18.32 -19.43
C GLY A 316 -13.06 -17.57 -19.72
N LYS A 317 -13.07 -16.22 -19.64
CA LYS A 317 -11.88 -15.40 -19.87
C LYS A 317 -10.89 -15.45 -18.70
N ILE A 318 -11.37 -15.65 -17.48
CA ILE A 318 -10.52 -15.77 -16.29
C ILE A 318 -9.80 -17.11 -16.31
N ARG A 319 -10.53 -18.19 -16.61
CA ARG A 319 -10.02 -19.57 -16.59
C ARG A 319 -8.92 -19.81 -17.62
N VAL A 320 -8.99 -19.18 -18.80
CA VAL A 320 -7.98 -19.36 -19.86
C VAL A 320 -6.69 -18.57 -19.65
N LEU A 321 -6.61 -17.70 -18.65
CA LEU A 321 -5.37 -16.94 -18.39
C LEU A 321 -4.24 -17.88 -17.96
N ARG A 322 -4.53 -18.79 -17.03
CA ARG A 322 -3.64 -19.86 -16.57
C ARG A 322 -4.42 -21.10 -16.19
N ASP A 323 -3.85 -22.25 -16.54
CA ASP A 323 -4.38 -23.56 -16.15
C ASP A 323 -4.25 -23.79 -14.65
N GLY A 324 -5.18 -24.53 -14.07
CA GLY A 324 -5.17 -24.89 -12.64
C GLY A 324 -5.88 -23.90 -11.72
N PHE A 325 -6.40 -22.78 -12.23
CA PHE A 325 -7.23 -21.87 -11.45
C PHE A 325 -8.70 -22.31 -11.39
N ASP A 326 -9.19 -22.56 -10.18
CA ASP A 326 -10.60 -22.86 -9.94
C ASP A 326 -11.40 -21.59 -9.63
N VAL A 327 -11.97 -21.02 -10.69
CA VAL A 327 -12.82 -19.82 -10.61
C VAL A 327 -14.11 -20.04 -9.82
N GLU A 328 -14.68 -21.26 -9.84
CA GLU A 328 -15.94 -21.56 -9.17
C GLU A 328 -15.74 -21.57 -7.66
N THR A 329 -14.75 -22.33 -7.19
CA THR A 329 -14.40 -22.40 -5.77
C THR A 329 -13.99 -21.03 -5.24
N THR A 330 -13.19 -20.26 -6.00
CA THR A 330 -12.79 -18.90 -5.60
C THR A 330 -13.99 -17.96 -5.52
N SER A 331 -14.92 -18.01 -6.48
CA SER A 331 -16.14 -17.20 -6.49
C SER A 331 -17.05 -17.52 -5.30
N GLN A 332 -17.22 -18.81 -4.96
CA GLN A 332 -18.02 -19.25 -3.82
C GLN A 332 -17.37 -18.90 -2.48
N GLY A 333 -16.05 -19.10 -2.35
CA GLY A 333 -15.29 -18.70 -1.16
C GLY A 333 -15.39 -17.19 -0.90
N TRP A 334 -15.39 -16.38 -1.96
CA TRP A 334 -15.60 -14.93 -1.85
C TRP A 334 -17.02 -14.59 -1.34
N SER A 335 -18.05 -15.31 -1.79
CA SER A 335 -19.43 -15.15 -1.26
C SER A 335 -19.47 -15.37 0.24
N HIS A 336 -18.85 -16.47 0.70
CA HIS A 336 -18.86 -16.83 2.11
C HIS A 336 -18.05 -15.82 2.93
N ASP A 337 -16.91 -15.34 2.44
CA ASP A 337 -16.14 -14.27 3.06
C ASP A 337 -16.98 -13.00 3.31
N LEU A 338 -17.89 -12.66 2.39
CA LEU A 338 -18.76 -11.49 2.46
C LEU A 338 -20.03 -11.68 3.31
N GLN A 339 -20.28 -12.89 3.84
CA GLN A 339 -21.36 -13.13 4.81
C GLN A 339 -20.99 -12.67 6.23
N SER A 340 -19.71 -12.34 6.47
CA SER A 340 -19.26 -11.76 7.73
C SER A 340 -19.78 -10.32 7.93
N THR A 341 -19.76 -9.82 9.16
CA THR A 341 -20.17 -8.45 9.49
C THR A 341 -18.95 -7.53 9.65
N PHE A 342 -19.14 -6.22 9.44
CA PHE A 342 -18.14 -5.20 9.75
C PHE A 342 -18.33 -4.69 11.20
N PRO A 343 -17.26 -4.51 12.00
CA PRO A 343 -15.86 -4.81 11.70
C PRO A 343 -15.62 -6.32 11.57
N SER A 344 -14.83 -6.70 10.56
CA SER A 344 -14.44 -8.10 10.39
C SER A 344 -13.55 -8.48 11.58
N PRO A 345 -13.77 -9.62 12.26
CA PRO A 345 -12.84 -10.07 13.28
C PRO A 345 -11.44 -10.18 12.66
N PRO A 346 -10.37 -9.73 13.35
CA PRO A 346 -9.01 -9.92 12.87
C PRO A 346 -8.84 -11.42 12.60
N MET A 347 -8.35 -11.75 11.39
CA MET A 347 -8.21 -13.11 10.85
C MET A 347 -8.26 -14.15 11.97
N THR A 348 -9.43 -14.75 12.19
CA THR A 348 -9.57 -15.62 13.37
C THR A 348 -8.57 -16.75 13.19
N THR A 349 -7.88 -17.07 14.28
CA THR A 349 -6.98 -18.21 14.42
C THR A 349 -7.55 -19.47 13.77
N GLU A 350 -8.89 -19.57 13.70
CA GLU A 350 -9.68 -20.57 12.97
C GLU A 350 -9.28 -20.75 11.49
N GLY A 351 -9.03 -19.69 10.73
CA GLY A 351 -8.63 -19.79 9.32
C GLY A 351 -7.23 -20.40 9.17
N LEU A 352 -6.33 -20.06 10.07
CA LEU A 352 -4.99 -20.67 10.15
C LEU A 352 -5.08 -22.11 10.68
N ASP A 353 -5.94 -22.37 11.66
CA ASP A 353 -6.15 -23.69 12.26
C ASP A 353 -6.68 -24.70 11.24
N ILE A 354 -7.62 -24.28 10.37
CA ILE A 354 -8.13 -25.09 9.24
C ILE A 354 -7.00 -25.40 8.24
N ILE A 355 -6.19 -24.40 7.88
CA ILE A 355 -5.04 -24.59 6.97
C ILE A 355 -4.01 -25.53 7.59
N THR A 356 -3.69 -25.37 8.87
CA THR A 356 -2.74 -26.25 9.57
C THR A 356 -3.26 -27.68 9.73
N LYS A 357 -4.56 -27.89 9.96
CA LYS A 357 -5.16 -29.23 9.99
C LYS A 357 -5.14 -29.90 8.62
N ALA A 358 -5.51 -29.16 7.56
CA ALA A 358 -5.46 -29.67 6.19
C ALA A 358 -4.03 -30.05 5.75
N LYS A 359 -3.02 -29.25 6.13
CA LYS A 359 -1.60 -29.56 5.89
C LYS A 359 -1.10 -30.76 6.72
N ALA A 360 -1.68 -31.02 7.91
CA ALA A 360 -1.25 -32.09 8.81
C ALA A 360 -1.83 -33.47 8.47
N ASP A 361 -3.09 -33.55 8.05
CA ASP A 361 -3.80 -34.83 7.93
C ASP A 361 -3.58 -35.55 6.58
N GLY A 362 -3.02 -34.89 5.56
CA GLY A 362 -2.64 -35.51 4.28
C GLY A 362 -3.80 -36.10 3.47
N ASP A 363 -5.04 -35.98 3.95
CA ASP A 363 -6.27 -36.45 3.33
C ASP A 363 -7.26 -35.28 3.21
N TYR A 364 -7.53 -34.88 1.97
CA TYR A 364 -8.43 -33.79 1.64
C TYR A 364 -9.87 -34.31 1.67
N ASN A 365 -10.50 -34.31 2.85
CA ASN A 365 -11.89 -34.72 3.04
C ASN A 365 -12.93 -33.74 2.47
N GLY A 366 -12.62 -33.04 1.37
CA GLY A 366 -13.60 -32.22 0.65
C GLY A 366 -14.28 -31.12 1.48
N GLU A 367 -13.72 -30.72 2.63
CA GLU A 367 -14.12 -29.50 3.30
C GLU A 367 -13.66 -28.33 2.44
N VAL A 368 -14.60 -27.94 1.57
CA VAL A 368 -14.55 -26.80 0.66
C VAL A 368 -13.95 -25.62 1.41
N TRP A 369 -12.91 -25.01 0.86
CA TRP A 369 -12.42 -23.73 1.34
C TRP A 369 -13.59 -22.78 1.48
N SER A 370 -13.98 -22.46 2.70
CA SER A 370 -15.07 -21.52 2.96
C SER A 370 -14.62 -20.08 2.72
N SER A 371 -13.34 -19.83 2.39
CA SER A 371 -12.81 -18.49 2.17
C SER A 371 -11.97 -18.46 0.90
N ALA A 372 -12.11 -17.38 0.12
CA ALA A 372 -11.19 -17.05 -0.96
C ALA A 372 -9.98 -16.24 -0.46
N VAL A 373 -10.12 -15.53 0.67
CA VAL A 373 -9.04 -14.74 1.29
C VAL A 373 -7.95 -15.63 1.87
N ALA A 374 -8.31 -16.60 2.72
CA ALA A 374 -7.32 -17.39 3.45
C ALA A 374 -6.34 -18.16 2.53
N PRO A 375 -6.80 -18.81 1.45
CA PRO A 375 -5.90 -19.51 0.55
C PRO A 375 -5.06 -18.62 -0.34
N TYR A 376 -5.59 -17.46 -0.73
CA TYR A 376 -4.83 -16.43 -1.42
C TYR A 376 -3.64 -15.96 -0.57
N GLU A 377 -3.88 -15.71 0.71
CA GLU A 377 -2.85 -15.24 1.64
C GLU A 377 -1.81 -16.32 1.94
N ASP A 378 -2.22 -17.56 2.17
CA ASP A 378 -1.30 -18.69 2.39
C ASP A 378 -0.36 -18.86 1.19
N TRP A 379 -0.93 -18.86 -0.03
CA TRP A 379 -0.15 -18.99 -1.27
C TRP A 379 0.87 -17.85 -1.46
N ILE A 380 0.47 -16.58 -1.32
CA ILE A 380 1.41 -15.46 -1.50
C ILE A 380 2.43 -15.39 -0.36
N ARG A 381 2.05 -15.75 0.88
CA ARG A 381 2.98 -15.76 2.01
C ARG A 381 4.07 -16.80 1.82
N ASP A 382 3.72 -17.99 1.33
CA ASP A 382 4.70 -19.02 0.98
C ASP A 382 5.65 -18.53 -0.13
N LEU A 383 5.15 -17.80 -1.14
CA LEU A 383 5.97 -17.21 -2.20
C LEU A 383 6.95 -16.15 -1.68
N SER A 384 6.49 -15.24 -0.80
CA SER A 384 7.33 -14.22 -0.15
C SER A 384 8.38 -14.84 0.79
N SER A 385 7.98 -15.88 1.53
CA SER A 385 8.87 -16.58 2.47
C SER A 385 9.90 -17.45 1.75
N ALA A 386 9.56 -18.04 0.60
CA ALA A 386 10.50 -18.79 -0.23
C ALA A 386 11.60 -17.90 -0.82
N GLY A 387 11.26 -16.67 -1.25
CA GLY A 387 12.25 -15.66 -1.66
C GLY A 387 13.18 -15.26 -0.52
N SER A 388 12.64 -15.11 0.70
CA SER A 388 13.41 -14.85 1.92
C SER A 388 14.33 -16.02 2.26
N ALA A 389 13.85 -17.27 2.23
CA ALA A 389 14.64 -18.46 2.52
C ALA A 389 15.86 -18.63 1.59
N ILE A 390 15.77 -18.21 0.32
CA ILE A 390 16.90 -18.19 -0.61
C ILE A 390 17.95 -17.14 -0.20
N SER A 391 17.52 -15.99 0.33
CA SER A 391 18.43 -14.96 0.87
C SER A 391 19.03 -15.33 2.24
N PHE A 392 18.34 -16.16 3.02
CA PHE A 392 18.76 -16.64 4.34
C PHE A 392 19.45 -18.00 4.33
N ALA A 393 19.64 -18.65 3.19
CA ALA A 393 20.35 -19.93 3.05
C ALA A 393 21.84 -19.91 3.50
N GLY A 394 22.33 -18.80 4.07
CA GLY A 394 23.61 -18.70 4.76
C GLY A 394 23.55 -18.57 6.28
N ARG A 395 22.37 -18.43 6.91
CA ARG A 395 22.22 -18.37 8.37
C ARG A 395 20.88 -18.96 8.80
N ASP A 396 20.95 -20.03 9.58
CA ASP A 396 19.81 -20.59 10.32
C ASP A 396 19.17 -19.48 11.18
N ALA A 397 18.08 -18.90 10.69
CA ALA A 397 17.24 -17.99 11.45
C ALA A 397 15.78 -18.19 11.00
N GLU A 398 14.98 -18.73 11.92
CA GLU A 398 13.52 -18.78 11.85
C GLU A 398 12.94 -17.38 11.56
N PRO A 399 12.10 -17.20 10.53
CA PRO A 399 11.66 -15.88 10.04
C PRO A 399 10.55 -15.22 10.88
N SER A 400 10.18 -15.74 12.05
CA SER A 400 9.03 -15.25 12.83
C SER A 400 9.35 -14.59 14.18
N GLN A 401 10.61 -14.50 14.60
CA GLN A 401 10.99 -13.82 15.85
C GLN A 401 12.13 -12.83 15.61
N LEU A 402 11.79 -11.59 15.29
CA LEU A 402 12.72 -10.46 15.38
C LEU A 402 12.77 -9.86 16.80
N GLU A 403 11.93 -10.36 17.70
CA GLU A 403 11.97 -10.05 19.12
C GLU A 403 12.77 -11.14 19.84
N MET A 404 14.00 -10.81 20.25
CA MET A 404 14.66 -11.56 21.30
C MET A 404 13.89 -11.30 22.59
N SER A 405 13.11 -12.27 23.06
CA SER A 405 12.56 -12.22 24.40
C SER A 405 13.71 -12.21 25.39
N SER A 406 13.98 -11.06 26.01
CA SER A 406 14.92 -10.99 27.10
C SER A 406 14.39 -11.88 28.23
N THR A 407 15.19 -12.83 28.68
CA THR A 407 14.85 -13.67 29.84
C THR A 407 14.47 -12.78 31.02
N ASP A 408 13.47 -13.20 31.80
CA ASP A 408 13.05 -12.43 32.97
C ASP A 408 14.25 -12.22 33.92
N THR A 409 14.37 -10.99 34.40
CA THR A 409 15.53 -10.57 35.20
C THR A 409 15.69 -11.40 36.47
N GLN A 410 14.59 -11.85 37.09
CA GLN A 410 14.65 -12.67 38.30
C GLN A 410 15.07 -14.10 38.01
N GLU A 411 14.67 -14.68 36.87
CA GLU A 411 15.12 -16.01 36.44
C GLU A 411 16.62 -16.01 36.08
N PHE A 412 17.09 -14.98 35.38
CA PHE A 412 18.51 -14.83 35.06
C PHE A 412 19.37 -14.62 36.32
N LEU A 413 18.92 -13.79 37.26
CA LEU A 413 19.63 -13.57 38.52
C LEU A 413 19.56 -14.80 39.43
N GLY A 414 18.46 -15.56 39.41
CA GLY A 414 18.29 -16.81 40.15
C GLY A 414 19.28 -17.88 39.69
N SER A 415 19.41 -18.10 38.38
CA SER A 415 20.39 -19.05 37.82
C SER A 415 21.84 -18.61 38.08
N SER A 416 22.11 -17.30 38.06
CA SER A 416 23.41 -16.74 38.41
C SER A 416 23.74 -16.91 39.89
N LEU A 417 22.75 -16.78 40.78
CA LEU A 417 22.91 -16.97 42.23
C LEU A 417 23.24 -18.43 42.55
N GLN A 418 22.56 -19.39 41.92
CA GLN A 418 22.85 -20.82 42.08
C GLN A 418 24.28 -21.16 41.64
N THR A 419 24.73 -20.56 40.53
CA THR A 419 26.11 -20.69 40.06
C THR A 419 27.10 -20.11 41.06
N LEU A 420 26.80 -18.94 41.64
CA LEU A 420 27.64 -18.28 42.64
C LEU A 420 27.69 -19.06 43.96
N GLU A 421 26.59 -19.70 44.37
CA GLU A 421 26.56 -20.60 45.52
C GLU A 421 27.42 -21.85 45.29
N GLN A 422 27.42 -22.41 44.08
CA GLN A 422 28.32 -23.51 43.71
C GLN A 422 29.80 -23.09 43.75
N TYR A 423 30.13 -21.88 43.30
CA TYR A 423 31.50 -21.37 43.45
C TYR A 423 31.86 -21.08 44.90
N ARG A 424 30.91 -20.60 45.71
CA ARG A 424 31.12 -20.35 47.13
C ARG A 424 31.32 -21.64 47.91
N SER A 425 30.58 -22.70 47.60
CA SER A 425 30.75 -24.01 48.22
C SER A 425 32.07 -24.65 47.82
N ARG A 426 32.43 -24.62 46.54
CA ARG A 426 33.75 -25.07 46.05
C ARG A 426 34.90 -24.29 46.70
N SER A 427 34.80 -22.97 46.79
CA SER A 427 35.81 -22.14 47.45
C SER A 427 35.90 -22.40 48.96
N ALA A 428 34.78 -22.74 49.62
CA ALA A 428 34.78 -23.13 51.03
C ALA A 428 35.38 -24.54 51.24
N GLU A 429 35.18 -25.46 50.31
CA GLU A 429 35.83 -26.77 50.29
C GLU A 429 37.35 -26.63 50.05
N ASP A 430 37.76 -25.80 49.10
CA ASP A 430 39.17 -25.49 48.82
C ASP A 430 39.85 -24.84 50.04
N LYS A 431 39.19 -23.89 50.72
CA LYS A 431 39.71 -23.28 51.95
C LYS A 431 39.81 -24.28 53.12
N LYS A 432 38.91 -25.26 53.21
CA LYS A 432 39.00 -26.35 54.20
C LYS A 432 40.10 -27.35 53.86
N ALA A 433 40.35 -27.60 52.57
CA ALA A 433 41.44 -28.44 52.09
C ALA A 433 42.82 -27.78 52.28
N ASP A 434 42.90 -26.45 52.24
CA ASP A 434 44.15 -25.71 52.50
C ASP A 434 44.44 -25.56 54.01
N ALA A 435 43.40 -25.37 54.83
CA ALA A 435 43.52 -25.35 56.29
C ALA A 435 43.98 -26.70 56.88
N SER A 436 43.62 -27.83 56.24
CA SER A 436 44.07 -29.16 56.67
C SER A 436 45.51 -29.49 56.26
N LYS A 437 46.07 -28.81 55.25
CA LYS A 437 47.48 -28.92 54.85
C LYS A 437 48.44 -28.11 55.73
N SER A 438 47.96 -27.09 56.46
CA SER A 438 48.81 -26.25 57.34
C SER A 438 49.12 -26.86 58.73
N ARG A 439 48.59 -28.04 59.09
CA ARG A 439 48.81 -28.67 60.42
C ARG A 439 49.94 -29.71 60.46
N THR A 440 50.69 -29.91 59.38
CA THR A 440 51.88 -30.77 59.38
C THR A 440 53.02 -30.09 58.63
N GLY A 441 53.93 -29.46 59.37
CA GLY A 441 55.16 -28.89 58.81
C GLY A 441 56.02 -28.19 59.86
N GLN A 442 56.75 -28.96 60.66
CA GLN A 442 57.79 -28.45 61.54
C GLN A 442 59.13 -28.42 60.78
N GLN A 443 59.69 -27.21 60.68
CA GLN A 443 61.11 -26.84 60.57
C GLN A 443 61.95 -27.34 59.37
N ARG A 444 62.44 -26.38 58.58
CA ARG A 444 63.88 -26.04 58.55
C ARG A 444 64.10 -24.63 57.95
N ALA A 445 65.02 -23.92 58.58
CA ALA A 445 65.48 -22.59 58.23
C ALA A 445 66.58 -22.66 57.16
N ASP A 446 66.62 -21.65 56.27
CA ASP A 446 67.84 -20.87 56.07
C ASP A 446 67.52 -19.49 55.48
N GLU A 447 68.33 -18.52 55.88
CA GLU A 447 68.17 -17.07 55.73
C GLU A 447 68.64 -16.51 54.37
N SER A 448 68.21 -15.26 54.12
CA SER A 448 68.66 -14.28 53.12
C SER A 448 68.05 -14.35 51.70
N ASP A 449 67.02 -13.56 51.42
CA ASP A 449 67.19 -12.20 50.87
C ASP A 449 65.83 -11.48 50.81
N LEU A 450 65.82 -10.20 51.20
CA LEU A 450 64.64 -9.35 51.33
C LEU A 450 64.60 -8.40 50.13
N GLY A 451 63.71 -8.65 49.16
CA GLY A 451 63.43 -7.64 48.14
C GLY A 451 62.61 -8.11 46.94
N ALA A 452 61.35 -7.68 46.92
CA ALA A 452 60.47 -7.57 45.76
C ALA A 452 59.94 -8.85 45.10
N THR A 453 58.63 -9.10 45.19
CA THR A 453 57.77 -9.52 44.07
C THR A 453 56.30 -9.65 44.52
N LEU A 454 55.61 -8.51 44.58
CA LEU A 454 54.19 -8.47 44.23
C LEU A 454 54.11 -8.52 42.71
N ARG A 455 53.23 -9.39 42.17
CA ARG A 455 52.86 -9.62 40.75
C ARG A 455 53.43 -10.89 40.11
N GLN A 456 52.84 -12.04 40.43
CA GLN A 456 52.75 -13.16 39.48
C GLN A 456 51.52 -14.01 39.83
N GLY A 457 50.38 -13.65 39.25
CA GLY A 457 49.14 -14.42 39.39
C GLY A 457 48.18 -14.30 38.21
N ASP A 458 48.52 -13.53 37.16
CA ASP A 458 47.58 -13.16 36.09
C ASP A 458 47.99 -13.71 34.70
N GLY A 459 49.01 -14.58 34.64
CA GLY A 459 49.61 -15.02 33.37
C GLY A 459 49.03 -16.28 32.72
N LYS A 460 48.00 -16.92 33.30
CA LYS A 460 47.51 -18.23 32.81
C LYS A 460 46.27 -18.18 31.93
N VAL A 461 45.52 -17.07 31.90
CA VAL A 461 44.30 -16.95 31.09
C VAL A 461 44.60 -16.45 29.68
N SER A 462 45.72 -15.73 29.46
CA SER A 462 46.06 -15.16 28.14
C SER A 462 46.71 -16.15 27.16
N GLN A 463 46.97 -17.40 27.55
CA GLN A 463 47.67 -18.38 26.69
C GLN A 463 46.73 -19.37 25.97
N HIS A 464 45.41 -19.32 26.21
CA HIS A 464 44.45 -20.29 25.64
C HIS A 464 43.41 -19.65 24.70
N ILE A 465 43.49 -18.35 24.42
CA ILE A 465 42.59 -17.66 23.49
C ILE A 465 43.35 -17.47 22.18
N GLY A 466 42.89 -18.13 21.12
CA GLY A 466 43.42 -17.92 19.76
C GLY A 466 43.05 -16.53 19.22
N PRO A 467 43.73 -16.05 18.17
CA PRO A 467 43.53 -14.69 17.65
C PRO A 467 42.07 -14.48 17.20
N VAL A 468 41.45 -13.43 17.73
CA VAL A 468 40.05 -13.08 17.43
C VAL A 468 40.02 -12.24 16.16
N GLN A 469 39.53 -12.83 15.07
CA GLN A 469 39.42 -12.17 13.76
C GLN A 469 37.96 -11.75 13.49
N PHE A 470 37.77 -10.49 13.14
CA PHE A 470 36.46 -9.95 12.75
C PHE A 470 36.43 -9.68 11.25
N ASN A 471 35.32 -10.01 10.58
CA ASN A 471 35.11 -9.66 9.16
C ASN A 471 34.28 -8.37 9.08
N MET A 472 34.92 -7.27 8.69
CA MET A 472 34.24 -6.01 8.36
C MET A 472 34.31 -5.81 6.83
N GLY A 473 33.16 -5.92 6.17
CA GLY A 473 33.04 -5.57 4.74
C GLY A 473 33.86 -6.44 3.78
N GLY A 474 34.13 -7.70 4.12
CA GLY A 474 34.91 -8.63 3.29
C GLY A 474 36.42 -8.64 3.58
N ILE A 475 36.87 -7.85 4.56
CA ILE A 475 38.27 -7.80 5.00
C ILE A 475 38.36 -8.45 6.39
N GLN A 476 39.23 -9.45 6.53
CA GLN A 476 39.56 -10.06 7.82
C GLN A 476 40.49 -9.10 8.58
N VAL A 477 40.04 -8.62 9.74
CA VAL A 477 40.77 -7.69 10.60
C VAL A 477 41.10 -8.40 11.91
N ASP A 478 42.38 -8.42 12.26
CA ASP A 478 42.87 -8.97 13.53
C ASP A 478 42.68 -7.93 14.65
N ALA A 479 42.00 -8.34 15.74
CA ALA A 479 41.69 -7.45 16.84
C ALA A 479 42.96 -6.92 17.53
N ASP A 480 44.00 -7.74 17.61
CA ASP A 480 45.25 -7.36 18.26
C ASP A 480 46.02 -6.30 17.45
N ASP A 481 46.01 -6.38 16.12
CA ASP A 481 46.62 -5.36 15.24
C ASP A 481 45.89 -4.01 15.36
N MET A 482 44.56 -4.03 15.49
CA MET A 482 43.78 -2.80 15.67
C MET A 482 44.04 -2.12 17.03
N VAL A 483 44.18 -2.92 18.10
CA VAL A 483 44.53 -2.42 19.43
C VAL A 483 45.97 -1.88 19.47
N GLN A 484 46.91 -2.54 18.79
CA GLN A 484 48.28 -2.07 18.64
C GLN A 484 48.32 -0.72 17.92
N ARG A 485 47.59 -0.57 16.80
CA ARG A 485 47.50 0.70 16.06
C ARG A 485 46.84 1.82 16.85
N LEU A 486 45.86 1.51 17.70
CA LEU A 486 45.23 2.48 18.61
C LEU A 486 46.21 2.96 19.69
N LYS A 487 47.00 2.05 20.26
CA LYS A 487 48.07 2.40 21.21
C LYS A 487 49.15 3.25 20.54
N ASP A 488 49.56 2.92 19.31
CA ASP A 488 50.53 3.70 18.56
C ASP A 488 49.99 5.10 18.23
N ARG A 489 48.69 5.22 17.88
CA ARG A 489 48.03 6.53 17.67
C ARG A 489 47.99 7.37 18.96
N GLN A 490 47.72 6.75 20.10
CA GLN A 490 47.69 7.44 21.38
C GLN A 490 49.09 7.85 21.86
N ALA A 491 50.12 7.04 21.57
CA ALA A 491 51.51 7.39 21.85
C ALA A 491 51.95 8.63 21.04
N TYR A 492 51.55 8.73 19.77
CA TYR A 492 51.82 9.91 18.94
C TYR A 492 50.98 11.14 19.30
N SER A 493 49.82 10.99 19.94
CA SER A 493 48.97 12.13 20.36
C SER A 493 49.51 12.89 21.60
N SER A 494 50.56 12.40 22.25
CA SER A 494 51.16 13.02 23.44
C SER A 494 52.34 13.96 23.14
N ALA A 495 52.67 14.17 21.86
CA ALA A 495 53.67 15.13 21.42
C ALA A 495 53.08 16.04 20.33
N GLN A 496 52.99 17.34 20.64
CA GLN A 496 52.50 18.48 19.83
C GLN A 496 50.99 18.74 19.86
N GLU A 497 50.59 19.71 20.70
CA GLU A 497 49.34 20.45 20.52
C GLU A 497 49.42 21.29 19.23
N PRO A 498 48.47 21.18 18.29
CA PRO A 498 48.37 22.13 17.19
C PRO A 498 47.75 23.43 17.70
N THR A 499 48.55 24.49 17.75
CA THR A 499 48.09 25.87 18.00
C THR A 499 47.23 26.37 16.85
N THR A 500 46.06 26.93 17.16
CA THR A 500 45.19 27.66 16.23
C THR A 500 45.86 28.95 15.71
N PRO A 501 45.87 29.23 14.39
CA PRO A 501 46.29 30.53 13.88
C PRO A 501 45.21 31.59 14.18
N PRO A 502 45.57 32.87 14.34
CA PRO A 502 44.65 33.93 14.70
C PRO A 502 43.72 34.28 13.52
N ALA A 503 42.47 34.61 13.86
CA ALA A 503 41.49 35.17 12.95
C ALA A 503 41.82 36.65 12.72
N ASP A 504 42.28 36.99 11.51
CA ASP A 504 41.97 38.25 10.79
C ASP A 504 42.76 38.33 9.48
N ALA A 505 42.10 38.03 8.37
CA ALA A 505 42.35 38.65 7.06
C ALA A 505 41.19 38.34 6.13
N ALA A 506 40.49 39.40 5.73
CA ALA A 506 39.47 39.39 4.71
C ALA A 506 40.05 39.03 3.33
N ASN A 507 39.18 38.45 2.50
CA ASN A 507 39.15 38.58 1.04
C ASN A 507 40.09 37.67 0.23
N GLU A 508 39.59 36.53 -0.26
CA GLU A 508 40.14 35.87 -1.46
C GLU A 508 39.07 35.01 -2.17
N ASN A 509 39.09 35.04 -3.51
CA ASN A 509 38.10 34.52 -4.46
C ASN A 509 38.04 32.98 -4.51
N PRO A 510 36.89 32.36 -4.87
CA PRO A 510 36.70 30.90 -4.85
C PRO A 510 37.20 30.15 -6.10
N ASP A 511 38.16 30.71 -6.87
CA ASP A 511 38.54 30.17 -8.19
C ASP A 511 39.94 29.51 -8.25
N ASP A 512 40.63 29.32 -7.11
CA ASP A 512 41.98 28.73 -7.09
C ASP A 512 42.05 27.45 -6.25
N MET A 513 41.15 26.50 -6.55
CA MET A 513 41.33 25.10 -6.14
C MET A 513 42.26 24.42 -7.14
N ASP A 514 43.53 24.24 -6.74
CA ASP A 514 44.62 23.57 -7.47
C ASP A 514 44.15 22.25 -8.14
N ASN A 515 43.76 22.36 -9.41
CA ASN A 515 43.28 21.25 -10.25
C ASN A 515 44.35 20.15 -10.39
N ASP A 516 45.63 20.54 -10.33
CA ASP A 516 46.79 19.64 -10.39
C ASP A 516 46.85 18.67 -9.20
N LYS A 517 46.35 19.07 -8.02
CA LYS A 517 46.31 18.19 -6.84
C LYS A 517 45.19 17.16 -6.92
N LEU A 518 44.08 17.51 -7.57
CA LEU A 518 43.00 16.58 -7.86
C LEU A 518 43.41 15.59 -8.96
N GLU A 519 44.14 16.04 -9.98
CA GLU A 519 44.64 15.17 -11.06
C GLU A 519 45.68 14.15 -10.55
N ALA A 520 46.59 14.57 -9.65
CA ALA A 520 47.52 13.66 -8.98
C ALA A 520 46.80 12.60 -8.11
N PHE A 521 45.66 12.96 -7.51
CA PHE A 521 44.84 12.05 -6.72
C PHE A 521 44.12 11.01 -7.59
N PHE A 522 43.52 11.42 -8.72
CA PHE A 522 42.81 10.50 -9.62
C PHE A 522 43.76 9.60 -10.43
N SER A 523 44.94 10.09 -10.81
CA SER A 523 45.96 9.28 -11.49
C SER A 523 46.54 8.18 -10.57
N GLY A 524 46.71 8.47 -9.27
CA GLY A 524 47.09 7.46 -8.28
C GLY A 524 46.05 6.35 -8.08
N LEU A 525 44.77 6.67 -8.27
CA LEU A 525 43.66 5.72 -8.18
C LEU A 525 43.56 4.78 -9.40
N MET A 526 43.92 5.26 -10.60
CA MET A 526 43.94 4.43 -11.81
C MET A 526 45.11 3.43 -11.83
N ASN A 527 46.30 3.81 -11.33
CA ASN A 527 47.47 2.93 -11.33
C ASN A 527 47.42 1.79 -10.29
N ARG A 528 46.49 1.83 -9.34
CA ARG A 528 46.35 0.76 -8.33
C ARG A 528 45.62 -0.49 -8.85
N LYS A 529 45.04 -0.45 -10.05
CA LYS A 529 44.20 -1.54 -10.60
C LYS A 529 44.92 -2.46 -11.60
N GLN A 530 46.23 -2.30 -11.83
CA GLN A 530 46.98 -3.04 -12.87
C GLN A 530 48.08 -4.00 -12.38
N SER A 531 48.23 -4.26 -11.08
CA SER A 531 49.27 -5.16 -10.57
C SER A 531 48.75 -6.39 -9.82
N THR A 532 47.94 -7.23 -10.47
CA THR A 532 47.85 -8.66 -10.12
C THR A 532 47.48 -9.48 -11.36
N ASN A 533 48.48 -9.81 -12.18
CA ASN A 533 48.50 -11.01 -13.01
C ASN A 533 49.95 -11.27 -13.46
N GLY A 534 50.57 -12.33 -12.93
CA GLY A 534 51.84 -12.85 -13.44
C GLY A 534 52.86 -13.18 -12.36
N SER A 535 52.72 -14.36 -11.74
CA SER A 535 53.77 -15.36 -11.45
C SER A 535 53.11 -16.57 -10.78
#